data_AF-A0A354CKR5-F1
#
_entry.id   AF-A0A354CKR5-F1
#
_cell.length_a   1.000
_cell.length_b   1.000
_cell.length_c   1.000
_cell.angle_alpha   90.00
_cell.angle_beta   90.00
_cell.angle_gamma   90.00
#
_symmetry.space_group_name_H-M   'P 1'
#
loop_
_entity.id
_entity.type
_entity.pdbx_description
1 polymer ?
#
loop_
_entity_poly.entity_id
_entity_poly.type
_entity_poly.pdbx_seq_one_letter_code
_entity_poly.pdbx_strand_id
1 'polypeptide(L)'
;DMECEGIMVDSKGLKEYGDKLATRITELENTIYELAGTKFNINSPKQLGTVLFEDMKLPSGKKTKSGYSTAADVLEKLAPEYPVVAKILEYRQLTKLKSTYADGLAVYILEDGRIHGHFNQTITATGRISSTEPNLQNIP
;
A
#
# COMPACT_ATOMS: atom_id res chain seq x y z
N ASP A 1 8.43 -17.50 -24.33
CA ASP A 1 9.82 -17.34 -23.86
C ASP A 1 9.90 -16.61 -22.52
N MET A 2 9.60 -15.31 -22.43
CA MET A 2 9.73 -14.56 -21.16
C MET A 2 8.86 -15.10 -20.00
N GLU A 3 7.59 -15.45 -20.26
CA GLU A 3 6.70 -16.02 -19.23
C GLU A 3 7.16 -17.41 -18.80
N CYS A 4 7.65 -18.23 -19.73
CA CYS A 4 8.13 -19.58 -19.45
C CYS A 4 9.45 -19.58 -18.66
N GLU A 5 10.34 -18.63 -18.94
CA GLU A 5 11.60 -18.47 -18.22
C GLU A 5 11.36 -17.90 -16.81
N GLY A 6 10.41 -16.97 -16.66
CA GLY A 6 10.07 -16.38 -15.36
C GLY A 6 11.16 -15.49 -14.78
N ILE A 7 10.89 -14.93 -13.59
CA ILE A 7 11.82 -14.06 -12.85
C ILE A 7 12.21 -14.76 -11.56
N MET A 8 13.50 -14.97 -11.33
CA MET A 8 14.03 -15.56 -10.10
C MET A 8 13.83 -14.63 -8.91
N VAL A 9 13.34 -15.18 -7.80
CA VAL A 9 13.05 -14.44 -6.58
C VAL A 9 13.84 -15.03 -5.41
N ASP A 10 14.50 -14.16 -4.63
CA ASP A 10 15.01 -14.54 -3.32
C ASP A 10 13.85 -14.62 -2.32
N SER A 11 13.23 -15.80 -2.22
CA SER A 11 12.07 -16.04 -1.35
C SER A 11 12.40 -15.82 0.14
N LYS A 12 13.63 -16.13 0.55
CA LYS A 12 14.08 -15.91 1.94
C LYS A 12 14.23 -14.42 2.22
N GLY A 13 14.90 -13.69 1.33
CA GLY A 13 15.03 -12.24 1.43
C GLY A 13 13.67 -11.52 1.42
N LEU A 14 12.74 -11.99 0.58
CA LEU A 14 11.38 -11.45 0.51
C LEU A 14 10.61 -11.65 1.83
N LYS A 15 10.74 -12.84 2.44
CA LYS A 15 10.13 -13.13 3.75
C LYS A 15 10.73 -12.26 4.85
N GLU A 16 12.05 -12.19 4.95
CA GLU A 16 12.73 -11.35 5.94
C GLU A 16 12.34 -9.87 5.80
N TYR A 17 12.16 -9.40 4.56
CA TYR A 17 11.66 -8.06 4.28
C TYR A 17 10.21 -7.89 4.73
N GLY A 18 9.32 -8.85 4.42
CA GLY A 18 7.94 -8.87 4.88
C GLY A 18 7.80 -8.81 6.41
N ASP A 19 8.66 -9.53 7.14
CA ASP A 19 8.68 -9.55 8.61
C ASP A 19 9.14 -8.20 9.21
N LYS A 20 10.16 -7.57 8.60
CA LYS A 20 10.60 -6.22 8.97
C LYS A 20 9.50 -5.19 8.73
N LEU A 21 8.80 -5.27 7.60
CA LEU A 21 7.66 -4.42 7.31
C LEU A 21 6.54 -4.62 8.34
N ALA A 22 6.21 -5.87 8.69
CA ALA A 22 5.18 -6.17 9.69
C ALA A 22 5.47 -5.48 11.03
N THR A 23 6.70 -5.61 11.50
CA THR A 23 7.15 -4.98 12.76
C THR A 23 6.94 -3.47 12.70
N ARG A 24 7.41 -2.84 11.62
CA ARG A 24 7.32 -1.39 11.46
C ARG A 24 5.87 -0.89 11.30
N ILE A 25 5.03 -1.65 10.61
CA ILE A 25 3.59 -1.35 10.45
C ILE A 25 2.92 -1.33 11.82
N THR A 26 3.18 -2.31 12.68
CA THR A 26 2.61 -2.37 14.04
C THR A 26 3.09 -1.21 14.91
N GLU A 27 4.37 -0.83 14.84
CA GLU A 27 4.89 0.35 15.54
C GLU A 27 4.17 1.64 15.12
N LEU A 28 4.01 1.83 13.80
CA LEU A 28 3.32 3.00 13.25
C LEU A 28 1.84 3.01 13.61
N GLU A 29 1.17 1.86 13.56
CA GLU A 29 -0.23 1.72 13.94
C GLU A 29 -0.46 2.17 15.39
N ASN A 30 0.36 1.67 16.32
CA ASN A 30 0.28 2.08 17.72
C ASN A 30 0.54 3.58 17.90
N THR A 31 1.56 4.11 17.22
CA THR A 31 1.87 5.55 17.24
C THR A 31 0.69 6.38 16.71
N ILE A 32 0.04 5.94 15.64
CA ILE A 32 -1.13 6.63 15.05
C ILE A 32 -2.30 6.60 16.04
N TYR A 33 -2.55 5.49 16.72
CA TYR A 33 -3.60 5.39 17.73
C TYR A 33 -3.34 6.29 18.94
N GLU A 34 -2.09 6.39 19.39
CA GLU A 34 -1.70 7.31 20.47
C GLU A 34 -1.91 8.77 20.06
N LEU A 35 -1.50 9.16 18.84
CA LEU A 35 -1.66 10.52 18.33
C LEU A 35 -3.12 10.88 18.05
N ALA A 36 -3.93 9.91 17.60
CA ALA A 36 -5.35 10.10 17.33
C ALA A 36 -6.23 10.00 18.59
N GLY A 37 -5.72 9.41 19.67
CA GLY A 37 -6.47 9.17 20.91
C GLY A 37 -7.57 8.09 20.80
N THR A 38 -7.63 7.37 19.68
CA THR A 38 -8.65 6.34 19.43
C THR A 38 -8.13 5.25 18.51
N LYS A 39 -8.68 4.05 18.64
CA LYS A 39 -8.40 2.91 17.74
C LYS A 39 -9.44 2.88 16.62
N PHE A 40 -8.95 2.73 15.40
CA PHE A 40 -9.79 2.69 14.20
C PHE A 40 -9.06 1.95 13.08
N ASN A 41 -9.77 1.62 12.00
CA ASN A 41 -9.16 1.03 10.83
C ASN A 41 -8.50 2.10 9.95
N ILE A 42 -7.17 2.20 10.02
CA ILE A 42 -6.35 3.18 9.27
C ILE A 42 -6.48 2.99 7.74
N ASN A 43 -6.73 1.74 7.31
CA ASN A 43 -6.93 1.41 5.91
C ASN A 43 -8.34 1.76 5.40
N SER A 44 -9.30 2.08 6.29
CA SER A 44 -10.64 2.50 5.90
C SER A 44 -10.68 4.02 5.66
N PRO A 45 -10.88 4.50 4.41
CA PRO A 45 -10.91 5.94 4.12
C PRO A 45 -12.01 6.66 4.90
N LYS A 46 -13.14 5.96 5.15
CA LYS A 46 -14.28 6.50 5.90
C LYS A 46 -13.92 6.72 7.37
N GLN A 47 -13.39 5.71 8.05
CA GLN A 47 -13.02 5.83 9.47
C GLN A 47 -11.87 6.82 9.65
N LEU A 48 -10.83 6.73 8.81
CA LEU A 48 -9.73 7.66 8.84
C LEU A 48 -10.19 9.11 8.61
N GLY A 49 -11.09 9.34 7.65
CA GLY A 49 -11.64 10.66 7.38
C GLY A 49 -12.39 11.23 8.58
N THR A 50 -13.21 10.43 9.25
CA THR A 50 -13.90 10.84 10.48
C THR A 50 -12.90 11.22 11.59
N VAL A 51 -11.90 10.38 11.85
CA VAL A 51 -10.91 10.67 12.91
C VAL A 51 -10.11 11.94 12.59
N LEU A 52 -9.62 12.09 11.37
CA LEU A 52 -8.81 13.25 11.00
C LEU A 52 -9.62 14.55 11.00
N PHE A 53 -10.82 14.54 10.45
CA PHE A 53 -11.54 15.78 10.11
C PHE A 53 -12.74 16.09 11.01
N GLU A 54 -13.33 15.11 11.67
CA GLU A 54 -14.39 15.31 12.66
C GLU A 54 -13.81 15.35 14.08
N ASP A 55 -13.02 14.34 14.47
CA ASP A 55 -12.48 14.24 15.85
C ASP A 55 -11.28 15.17 16.07
N MET A 56 -10.25 15.09 15.21
CA MET A 56 -9.05 15.91 15.29
C MET A 56 -9.22 17.31 14.66
N LYS A 57 -10.35 17.54 13.97
CA LYS A 57 -10.73 18.82 13.34
C LYS A 57 -9.65 19.41 12.42
N LEU A 58 -8.91 18.55 11.71
CA LEU A 58 -7.91 18.98 10.74
C LEU A 58 -8.56 19.75 9.58
N PRO A 59 -7.87 20.74 8.99
CA PRO A 59 -8.37 21.46 7.84
C PRO A 59 -8.50 20.50 6.65
N SER A 60 -9.70 20.40 6.05
CA SER A 60 -9.94 19.48 4.93
C SER A 60 -10.68 20.09 3.75
N GLY A 61 -10.33 19.61 2.56
CA GLY A 61 -11.06 19.88 1.34
C GLY A 61 -12.41 19.15 1.34
N LYS A 62 -13.49 19.92 1.25
CA LYS A 62 -14.89 19.56 0.93
C LYS A 62 -15.26 18.06 1.03
N LYS A 63 -16.13 17.72 1.99
CA LYS A 63 -16.81 16.41 2.07
C LYS A 63 -17.52 16.12 0.74
N THR A 64 -17.19 14.99 0.12
CA THR A 64 -17.85 14.51 -1.10
C THR A 64 -19.02 13.57 -0.72
N LYS A 65 -19.79 13.11 -1.71
CA LYS A 65 -20.88 12.14 -1.49
C LYS A 65 -20.40 10.83 -0.83
N SER A 66 -19.14 10.46 -1.00
CA SER A 66 -18.53 9.25 -0.42
C SER A 66 -17.79 9.50 0.91
N GLY A 67 -17.69 10.75 1.36
CA GLY A 67 -16.98 11.13 2.58
C GLY A 67 -15.83 12.10 2.34
N TYR A 68 -14.93 12.20 3.33
CA TYR A 68 -13.73 13.02 3.24
C TYR A 68 -12.67 12.38 2.34
N SER A 69 -11.97 13.20 1.55
CA SER A 69 -10.82 12.71 0.81
C SER A 69 -9.65 12.44 1.75
N THR A 70 -9.16 11.22 1.74
CA THR A 70 -7.90 10.84 2.39
C THR A 70 -6.88 10.41 1.34
N ALA A 71 -6.95 10.94 0.12
CA ALA A 71 -5.98 10.65 -0.93
C ALA A 71 -4.58 11.17 -0.55
N ALA A 72 -3.52 10.55 -1.10
CA ALA A 72 -2.14 10.86 -0.73
C ALA A 72 -1.80 12.34 -0.94
N ASP A 73 -2.22 12.92 -2.07
CA ASP A 73 -2.04 14.32 -2.44
C ASP A 73 -2.71 15.31 -1.46
N VAL A 74 -3.82 14.91 -0.84
CA VAL A 74 -4.51 15.70 0.19
C VAL A 74 -3.76 15.61 1.51
N LEU A 75 -3.34 14.41 1.89
CA LEU A 75 -2.64 14.16 3.15
C LEU A 75 -1.22 14.74 3.14
N GLU A 76 -0.51 14.71 2.01
CA GLU A 76 0.84 15.29 1.85
C GLU A 76 0.87 16.78 2.16
N LYS A 77 -0.20 17.52 1.87
CA LYS A 77 -0.32 18.94 2.21
C LYS A 77 -0.46 19.19 3.70
N LEU A 78 -1.00 18.23 4.43
CA LEU A 78 -1.23 18.31 5.89
C LEU A 78 -0.07 17.71 6.68
N ALA A 79 0.71 16.81 6.09
CA ALA A 79 1.83 16.12 6.73
C ALA A 79 2.89 17.04 7.40
N PRO A 80 3.23 18.23 6.85
CA PRO A 80 4.20 19.12 7.48
C PRO A 80 3.72 19.70 8.82
N GLU A 81 2.43 19.94 8.95
CA GLU A 81 1.83 20.56 10.15
C GLU A 81 1.32 19.52 11.15
N TYR A 82 0.99 18.32 10.67
CA TYR A 82 0.33 17.30 11.46
C TYR A 82 1.09 15.97 11.43
N PRO A 83 1.88 15.65 12.49
CA PRO A 83 2.69 14.43 12.55
C PRO A 83 1.89 13.13 12.35
N VAL A 84 0.63 13.10 12.83
CA VAL A 84 -0.26 11.95 12.63
C VAL A 84 -0.45 11.64 11.14
N VAL A 85 -0.55 12.67 10.29
CA VAL A 85 -0.79 12.52 8.86
C VAL A 85 0.45 11.98 8.16
N ALA A 86 1.64 12.47 8.53
CA ALA A 86 2.90 11.93 8.04
C ALA A 86 3.05 10.43 8.39
N LYS A 87 2.67 10.05 9.61
CA LYS A 87 2.68 8.64 10.05
C LYS A 87 1.68 7.77 9.29
N ILE A 88 0.49 8.29 8.99
CA ILE A 88 -0.51 7.58 8.18
C ILE A 88 -0.02 7.35 6.75
N LEU A 89 0.65 8.34 6.14
CA LEU A 89 1.25 8.18 4.82
C LEU A 89 2.32 7.07 4.82
N GLU A 90 3.23 7.10 5.80
CA GLU A 90 4.25 6.06 6.02
C GLU A 90 3.58 4.68 6.20
N TYR A 91 2.58 4.58 7.08
CA TYR A 91 1.84 3.34 7.34
C TYR A 91 1.21 2.76 6.07
N ARG A 92 0.56 3.60 5.25
CA ARG A 92 -0.08 3.16 4.00
C ARG A 92 0.94 2.68 2.97
N GLN A 93 2.07 3.36 2.87
CA GLN A 93 3.17 2.95 1.99
C GLN A 93 3.69 1.57 2.40
N LEU A 94 4.01 1.37 3.69
CA LEU A 94 4.52 0.10 4.18
C LEU A 94 3.50 -1.04 4.07
N THR A 95 2.23 -0.75 4.36
CA THR A 95 1.14 -1.73 4.23
C THR A 95 0.98 -2.18 2.78
N LYS A 96 1.09 -1.25 1.82
CA LYS A 96 1.08 -1.59 0.39
C LYS A 96 2.31 -2.40 -0.01
N LEU A 97 3.50 -2.02 0.47
CA LEU A 97 4.75 -2.77 0.27
C LEU A 97 4.60 -4.21 0.74
N LYS A 98 4.07 -4.42 1.95
CA LYS A 98 3.88 -5.75 2.51
C LYS A 98 2.81 -6.54 1.75
N SER A 99 1.60 -6.00 1.66
CA SER A 99 0.45 -6.74 1.10
C SER A 99 0.59 -7.05 -0.39
N THR A 100 1.05 -6.09 -1.19
CA THR A 100 1.11 -6.26 -2.66
C THR A 100 2.41 -6.91 -3.09
N TYR A 101 3.54 -6.56 -2.47
CA TYR A 101 4.86 -6.91 -3.00
C TYR A 101 5.61 -7.94 -2.16
N ALA A 102 5.44 -7.99 -0.84
CA ALA A 102 6.03 -9.06 -0.04
C ALA A 102 5.11 -10.29 -0.04
N ASP A 103 3.99 -10.21 0.68
CA ASP A 103 3.04 -11.31 0.81
C ASP A 103 2.39 -11.63 -0.54
N GLY A 104 2.02 -10.60 -1.30
CA GLY A 104 1.33 -10.74 -2.58
C GLY A 104 2.17 -11.44 -3.64
N LEU A 105 3.45 -11.12 -3.78
CA LEU A 105 4.34 -11.81 -4.73
C LEU A 105 4.77 -13.19 -4.23
N ALA A 106 4.89 -13.40 -2.92
CA ALA A 106 5.30 -14.69 -2.36
C ALA A 106 4.36 -15.83 -2.77
N VAL A 107 3.07 -15.55 -2.99
CA VAL A 107 2.06 -16.54 -3.43
C VAL A 107 2.29 -16.99 -4.89
N TYR A 108 3.01 -16.21 -5.70
CA TYR A 108 3.26 -16.52 -7.11
C TYR A 108 4.62 -17.20 -7.35
N ILE A 109 5.41 -17.46 -6.30
CA ILE A 109 6.68 -18.17 -6.42
C ILE A 109 6.40 -19.66 -6.58
N LEU A 110 6.81 -20.22 -7.72
CA LEU A 110 6.66 -21.66 -8.00
C LEU A 110 7.84 -22.46 -7.42
N GLU A 111 7.78 -23.79 -7.57
CA GLU A 111 8.78 -24.73 -7.03
C GLU A 111 10.20 -24.49 -7.57
N ASP A 112 10.33 -23.89 -8.75
CA ASP A 112 11.60 -23.51 -9.37
C ASP A 112 12.20 -22.20 -8.83
N GLY A 113 11.51 -21.57 -7.87
CA GLY A 113 11.92 -20.30 -7.25
C GLY A 113 11.66 -19.07 -8.12
N ARG A 114 10.77 -19.18 -9.12
CA ARG A 114 10.49 -18.11 -10.07
C ARG A 114 9.02 -17.69 -10.06
N ILE A 115 8.79 -16.46 -10.51
CA ILE A 115 7.46 -15.92 -10.79
C ILE A 115 7.25 -15.83 -12.29
N HIS A 116 6.13 -16.39 -12.75
CA HIS A 116 5.73 -16.43 -14.16
C HIS A 116 4.49 -15.56 -14.33
N GLY A 117 4.68 -14.26 -14.54
CA GLY A 117 3.57 -13.34 -14.80
C GLY A 117 3.03 -13.49 -16.23
N HIS A 118 1.76 -13.10 -16.43
CA HIS A 118 1.14 -13.08 -17.76
C HIS A 118 1.18 -11.68 -18.38
N PHE A 119 1.60 -11.59 -19.64
CA PHE A 119 1.73 -10.35 -20.39
C PHE A 119 0.67 -10.25 -21.49
N ASN A 120 -0.32 -9.37 -21.25
CA ASN A 120 -1.42 -9.16 -22.17
C ASN A 120 -1.11 -8.02 -23.15
N GLN A 121 -1.10 -8.33 -24.45
CA GLN A 121 -0.86 -7.34 -25.51
C GLN A 121 -2.14 -6.69 -26.06
N THR A 122 -3.31 -7.24 -25.74
CA THR A 122 -4.60 -6.87 -26.36
C THR A 122 -5.48 -5.96 -25.50
N ILE A 123 -5.04 -5.63 -24.28
CA ILE A 123 -5.90 -4.91 -23.31
C ILE A 123 -5.81 -3.39 -23.45
N THR A 124 -4.64 -2.82 -23.77
CA THR A 124 -4.49 -1.37 -23.84
C THR A 124 -4.74 -0.84 -25.25
N ALA A 125 -5.60 0.17 -25.38
CA ALA A 125 -5.89 0.83 -26.67
C ALA A 125 -4.64 1.47 -27.32
N THR A 126 -3.57 1.65 -26.56
CA THR A 126 -2.31 2.26 -26.99
C THR A 126 -1.26 1.23 -27.45
N GLY A 127 -1.55 -0.07 -27.39
CA GLY A 127 -0.60 -1.13 -27.74
C GLY A 127 0.52 -1.38 -26.70
N ARG A 128 0.36 -0.88 -25.46
CA ARG A 128 1.24 -1.22 -24.34
C ARG A 128 0.89 -2.61 -23.81
N ILE A 129 1.92 -3.37 -23.43
CA ILE A 129 1.78 -4.65 -22.75
C ILE A 129 1.37 -4.38 -21.31
N SER A 130 0.39 -5.10 -20.78
CA SER A 130 0.06 -5.13 -19.34
C SER A 130 0.49 -6.44 -18.71
N SER A 131 0.86 -6.41 -17.43
CA SER A 131 1.21 -7.61 -16.65
C SER A 131 0.14 -7.93 -15.61
N THR A 132 -0.25 -9.20 -15.53
CA THR A 132 -1.25 -9.73 -14.58
C THR A 132 -0.75 -11.02 -13.95
N GLU A 133 -1.23 -11.30 -12.72
CA GLU A 133 -0.99 -12.57 -12.00
C GLU A 133 0.50 -12.99 -11.86
N PRO A 134 1.36 -12.18 -11.21
CA PRO A 134 1.10 -10.86 -10.62
C PRO A 134 1.44 -9.71 -11.57
N ASN A 135 1.07 -8.48 -11.21
CA ASN A 135 1.49 -7.30 -11.98
C ASN A 135 2.95 -6.96 -11.65
N LEU A 136 3.85 -7.35 -12.55
CA LEU A 136 5.30 -7.13 -12.44
C LEU A 136 5.77 -5.76 -12.94
N GLN A 137 4.87 -4.96 -13.54
CA GLN A 137 5.21 -3.64 -14.08
C GLN A 137 5.13 -2.52 -13.04
N ASN A 138 4.43 -2.78 -11.94
CA ASN A 138 4.20 -1.81 -10.87
C ASN A 138 5.07 -2.10 -9.64
N ILE A 139 6.18 -2.84 -9.77
CA ILE A 139 7.13 -3.07 -8.68
C ILE A 139 7.79 -1.71 -8.32
N PRO A 140 7.79 -1.28 -7.05
CA PRO A 140 8.34 0.02 -6.63
C PRO A 140 9.85 0.11 -6.71
#